data_AF-A0A149TE52-F1
#
_entry.id   AF-A0A149TE52-F1
#
_cell.length_a   1.000
_cell.length_b   1.000
_cell.length_c   1.000
_cell.angle_alpha   90.00
_cell.angle_beta   90.00
_cell.angle_gamma   90.00
#
_symmetry.space_group_name_H-M   'P 1'
#
loop_
_entity.id
_entity.type
_entity.pdbx_description
1 polymer ?
#
loop_
_entity_poly.entity_id
_entity_poly.type
_entity_poly.pdbx_seq_one_letter_code
_entity_poly.pdbx_strand_id
1 'polypeptide(L)'
;MTGTIDDLAALIREAEGGRERFLEKFAAFCEQAFPRQATVTRRARGWLKRTVEIEDLSLRFETRVFVLRRDGAGVVAEIAHEVRGVIISRKAVPVRDWITQLRQKIHEAGLAVSGEGHAAAELTDFRP
;
A
#
# COMPACT_ATOMS: atom_id res chain seq x y z
N MET A 1 -14.08 -1.08 -9.55
CA MET A 1 -13.25 0.08 -9.12
C MET A 1 -11.93 -0.07 -9.82
N THR A 2 -11.65 0.83 -10.76
CA THR A 2 -10.34 0.96 -11.41
C THR A 2 -9.41 1.54 -10.35
N GLY A 3 -8.37 0.83 -9.93
CA GLY A 3 -7.48 1.33 -8.87
C GLY A 3 -6.70 2.55 -9.38
N THR A 4 -7.20 3.75 -9.08
CA THR A 4 -6.61 5.03 -9.51
C THR A 4 -5.66 5.59 -8.47
N ILE A 5 -4.79 6.53 -8.86
CA ILE A 5 -3.91 7.24 -7.93
C ILE A 5 -4.71 8.11 -6.95
N ASP A 6 -5.90 8.55 -7.34
CA ASP A 6 -6.84 9.27 -6.50
C ASP A 6 -7.44 8.37 -5.41
N ASP A 7 -7.70 7.09 -5.70
CA ASP A 7 -8.11 6.11 -4.69
C ASP A 7 -7.02 5.93 -3.63
N LEU A 8 -5.76 5.83 -4.07
CA LEU A 8 -4.61 5.79 -3.16
C LEU A 8 -4.56 7.06 -2.29
N ALA A 9 -4.71 8.24 -2.87
CA ALA A 9 -4.73 9.50 -2.13
C ALA A 9 -5.89 9.61 -1.14
N ALA A 10 -7.08 9.09 -1.49
CA ALA A 10 -8.24 9.05 -0.60
C ALA A 10 -8.01 8.10 0.59
N LEU A 11 -7.45 6.93 0.34
CA LEU A 11 -7.09 5.95 1.37
C LEU A 11 -6.02 6.50 2.32
N ILE A 12 -5.04 7.23 1.80
CA ILE A 12 -4.02 7.94 2.59
C ILE A 12 -4.66 8.94 3.55
N ARG A 13 -5.58 9.78 3.07
CA ARG A 13 -6.31 10.73 3.94
C ARG A 13 -7.17 10.03 4.99
N GLU A 14 -7.74 8.88 4.64
CA GLU A 14 -8.50 8.04 5.58
C GLU A 14 -7.61 7.44 6.68
N ALA A 15 -6.37 7.06 6.34
CA ALA A 15 -5.36 6.61 7.30
C ALA A 15 -5.03 7.71 8.32
N GLU A 16 -4.82 8.93 7.85
CA GLU A 16 -4.52 10.10 8.70
C GLU A 16 -5.69 10.45 9.63
N GLY A 17 -6.93 10.17 9.20
CA GLY A 17 -8.13 10.34 10.01
C GLY A 17 -8.44 9.20 10.99
N GLY A 18 -7.58 8.17 11.09
CA GLY A 18 -7.72 7.08 12.06
C GLY A 18 -8.96 6.21 11.89
N ARG A 19 -9.46 6.03 10.66
CA ARG A 19 -10.73 5.34 10.43
C ARG A 19 -10.59 3.81 10.53
N GLU A 20 -11.61 3.20 11.13
CA GLU A 20 -11.66 1.78 11.57
C GLU A 20 -11.51 0.73 10.44
N ARG A 21 -11.61 1.13 9.16
CA ARG A 21 -11.54 0.24 7.99
C ARG A 21 -10.44 0.59 6.99
N PHE A 22 -9.51 1.46 7.38
CA PHE A 22 -8.43 1.88 6.49
C PHE A 22 -7.63 0.68 5.97
N LEU A 23 -7.18 -0.21 6.87
CA LEU A 23 -6.34 -1.35 6.50
C LEU A 23 -7.03 -2.30 5.53
N GLU A 24 -8.32 -2.58 5.72
CA GLU A 24 -9.13 -3.43 4.82
C GLU A 24 -9.21 -2.85 3.41
N LYS A 25 -9.59 -1.57 3.30
CA LYS A 25 -9.74 -0.91 2.01
C LYS A 25 -8.39 -0.79 1.31
N PHE A 26 -7.35 -0.44 2.06
CA PHE A 26 -6.00 -0.25 1.54
C PHE A 26 -5.39 -1.57 1.06
N ALA A 27 -5.54 -2.64 1.82
CA ALA A 27 -5.09 -3.96 1.40
C ALA A 27 -5.83 -4.46 0.15
N ALA A 28 -7.15 -4.28 0.07
CA ALA A 28 -7.92 -4.65 -1.13
C ALA A 28 -7.47 -3.87 -2.37
N PHE A 29 -7.22 -2.56 -2.22
CA PHE A 29 -6.64 -1.74 -3.27
C PHE A 29 -5.26 -2.27 -3.69
N CYS A 30 -4.38 -2.56 -2.74
CA CYS A 30 -3.03 -3.04 -3.01
C CYS A 30 -3.00 -4.42 -3.68
N GLU A 31 -3.86 -5.36 -3.28
CA GLU A 31 -3.99 -6.67 -3.95
C GLU A 31 -4.43 -6.52 -5.42
N GLN A 32 -5.27 -5.53 -5.72
CA GLN A 32 -5.74 -5.27 -7.08
C GLN A 32 -4.70 -4.51 -7.92
N ALA A 33 -4.09 -3.46 -7.37
CA ALA A 33 -3.16 -2.59 -8.08
C ALA A 33 -1.76 -3.19 -8.21
N PHE A 34 -1.33 -4.00 -7.24
CA PHE A 34 0.03 -4.53 -7.15
C PHE A 34 0.03 -6.04 -6.85
N PRO A 35 -0.62 -6.88 -7.69
CA PRO A 35 -0.83 -8.30 -7.37
C PRO A 35 0.46 -9.11 -7.24
N ARG A 36 1.59 -8.60 -7.75
CA ARG A 36 2.90 -9.27 -7.66
C ARG A 36 3.73 -8.80 -6.46
N GLN A 37 3.40 -7.65 -5.89
CA GLN A 37 4.17 -7.01 -4.82
C GLN A 37 3.43 -7.09 -3.48
N ALA A 38 2.09 -7.13 -3.50
CA ALA A 38 1.25 -7.18 -2.33
C ALA A 38 1.14 -8.59 -1.76
N THR A 39 1.24 -8.70 -0.44
CA THR A 39 0.94 -9.91 0.32
C THR A 39 0.10 -9.50 1.52
N VAL A 40 -1.07 -10.11 1.66
CA VAL A 40 -2.02 -9.80 2.75
C VAL A 40 -2.18 -11.02 3.62
N THR A 41 -1.85 -10.86 4.90
CA THR A 41 -2.09 -11.88 5.92
C THR A 41 -3.43 -11.62 6.59
N ARG A 42 -4.28 -12.65 6.62
CA ARG A 42 -5.61 -12.60 7.22
C ARG A 42 -5.68 -13.55 8.40
N ARG A 43 -6.27 -13.10 9.51
CA ARG A 43 -6.44 -13.90 10.73
C ARG A 43 -7.91 -14.02 11.09
N ALA A 44 -8.33 -15.24 11.40
CA ALA A 44 -9.65 -15.47 11.99
C ALA A 44 -9.64 -15.01 13.45
N ARG A 45 -10.61 -14.18 13.85
CA ARG A 45 -10.76 -13.69 15.23
C ARG A 45 -12.05 -14.23 15.85
N GLY A 46 -11.97 -14.60 17.14
CA GLY A 46 -13.09 -15.05 17.96
C GLY A 46 -13.27 -16.58 18.04
N TRP A 47 -13.98 -17.03 19.08
CA TRP A 47 -14.18 -18.46 19.40
C TRP A 47 -14.96 -19.23 18.31
N LEU A 48 -15.63 -18.50 17.41
CA LEU A 48 -16.45 -19.04 16.33
C LEU A 48 -15.86 -18.87 14.92
N LYS A 49 -14.60 -18.42 14.77
CA LYS A 49 -13.89 -18.23 13.47
C LYS A 49 -14.67 -17.49 12.37
N ARG A 50 -15.76 -16.78 12.70
CA ARG A 50 -16.70 -16.22 11.72
C ARG A 50 -16.26 -14.86 11.15
N THR A 51 -15.28 -14.22 11.78
CA THR A 51 -14.73 -12.93 11.33
C THR A 51 -13.29 -13.14 10.90
N VAL A 52 -13.01 -12.94 9.60
CA VAL A 52 -11.65 -12.92 9.04
C VAL A 52 -11.26 -11.45 8.88
N GLU A 53 -10.23 -11.04 9.62
CA GLU A 53 -9.71 -9.68 9.60
C GLU A 53 -8.32 -9.66 8.97
N ILE A 54 -7.95 -8.51 8.39
CA ILE A 54 -6.58 -8.32 7.91
C ILE A 54 -5.68 -8.05 9.10
N GLU A 55 -4.66 -8.87 9.26
CA GLU A 55 -3.64 -8.73 10.28
C GLU A 55 -2.47 -7.89 9.77
N ASP A 56 -2.04 -8.13 8.53
CA ASP A 56 -0.86 -7.54 7.94
C ASP A 56 -1.03 -7.34 6.43
N LEU A 57 -0.49 -6.24 5.91
CA LEU A 57 -0.23 -5.99 4.50
C LEU A 57 1.26 -5.72 4.34
N SER A 58 1.90 -6.44 3.43
CA SER A 58 3.26 -6.17 3.00
C SER A 58 3.34 -5.90 1.50
N LEU A 59 4.13 -4.90 1.12
CA LEU A 59 4.43 -4.54 -0.26
C LEU A 59 5.95 -4.62 -0.47
N ARG A 60 6.40 -5.53 -1.34
CA ARG A 60 7.82 -5.73 -1.62
C ARG A 60 8.25 -5.00 -2.89
N PHE A 61 9.25 -4.13 -2.74
CA PHE A 61 9.93 -3.43 -3.83
C PHE A 61 11.44 -3.61 -3.68
N GLU A 62 12.04 -4.45 -4.54
CA GLU A 62 13.47 -4.76 -4.51
C GLU A 62 13.93 -5.19 -3.10
N THR A 63 14.69 -4.33 -2.41
CA THR A 63 15.24 -4.56 -1.07
C THR A 63 14.40 -3.94 0.05
N ARG A 64 13.31 -3.24 -0.26
CA ARG A 64 12.43 -2.62 0.74
C ARG A 64 11.10 -3.33 0.80
N VAL A 65 10.67 -3.65 2.01
CA VAL A 65 9.35 -4.20 2.29
C VAL A 65 8.60 -3.22 3.16
N PHE A 66 7.50 -2.70 2.63
CA PHE A 66 6.62 -1.77 3.30
C PHE A 66 5.53 -2.57 3.99
N VAL A 67 5.46 -2.49 5.31
CA VAL A 67 4.54 -3.29 6.12
C VAL A 67 3.57 -2.39 6.87
N LEU A 68 2.28 -2.73 6.81
CA LEU A 68 1.22 -2.19 7.64
C LEU A 68 0.59 -3.32 8.43
N ARG A 69 0.63 -3.22 9.75
CA ARG A 69 0.09 -4.24 10.65
C ARG A 69 -1.00 -3.65 11.54
N ARG A 70 -2.05 -4.43 11.79
CA ARG A 70 -3.06 -4.09 12.80
C ARG A 70 -2.43 -4.13 14.20
N ASP A 71 -2.70 -3.08 14.98
CA ASP A 71 -2.31 -2.99 16.39
C ASP A 71 -3.45 -2.38 17.21
N GLY A 72 -4.23 -3.24 17.88
CA GLY A 72 -5.45 -2.83 18.56
C GLY A 72 -6.46 -2.18 17.60
N ALA A 73 -6.85 -0.93 17.90
CA ALA A 73 -7.72 -0.11 17.06
C ALA A 73 -6.97 0.69 15.98
N GLY A 74 -5.64 0.64 15.97
CA GLY A 74 -4.79 1.39 15.06
C GLY A 74 -4.01 0.51 14.10
N VAL A 75 -3.06 1.14 13.41
CA VAL A 75 -2.10 0.49 12.53
C VAL A 75 -0.69 0.92 12.89
N VAL A 76 0.24 -0.02 12.82
CA VAL A 76 1.67 0.23 12.91
C VAL A 76 2.24 0.11 11.50
N ALA A 77 3.04 1.11 11.11
CA ALA A 77 3.74 1.14 9.84
C ALA A 77 5.23 0.83 10.06
N GLU A 78 5.76 -0.10 9.29
CA GLU A 78 7.16 -0.47 9.31
C GLU A 78 7.74 -0.48 7.90
N ILE A 79 9.02 -0.14 7.78
CA ILE A 79 9.81 -0.39 6.58
C ILE A 79 10.90 -1.37 6.96
N ALA A 80 10.91 -2.51 6.28
CA ALA A 80 11.93 -3.52 6.41
C ALA A 80 12.91 -3.46 5.24
N HIS A 81 14.18 -3.78 5.52
CA HIS A 81 15.18 -4.03 4.50
C HIS A 81 15.33 -5.53 4.35
N GLU A 82 15.06 -6.03 3.15
CA GLU A 82 15.19 -7.43 2.75
C GLU A 82 16.39 -7.60 1.81
N VAL A 83 17.22 -8.60 2.09
CA VAL A 83 18.32 -9.00 1.21
C VAL A 83 18.21 -10.50 0.97
N ARG A 84 18.06 -10.90 -0.30
CA ARG A 84 17.93 -12.32 -0.71
C ARG A 84 16.84 -13.08 0.07
N GLY A 85 15.68 -12.44 0.29
CA GLY A 85 14.57 -13.04 1.03
C GLY A 85 14.69 -12.99 2.55
N VAL A 86 15.79 -12.44 3.10
CA VAL A 86 16.01 -12.32 4.55
C VAL A 86 15.82 -10.87 4.97
N ILE A 87 14.93 -10.63 5.94
CA ILE A 87 14.78 -9.31 6.57
C ILE A 87 15.98 -9.07 7.49
N ILE A 88 16.82 -8.09 7.14
CA ILE A 88 18.02 -7.74 7.91
C ILE A 88 17.78 -6.60 8.90
N SER A 89 16.73 -5.79 8.68
CA SER A 89 16.34 -4.72 9.62
C SER A 89 14.87 -4.35 9.43
N ARG A 90 14.23 -3.87 10.49
CA ARG A 90 12.90 -3.26 10.46
C ARG A 90 12.93 -1.94 11.22
N LYS A 91 12.22 -0.94 10.72
CA LYS A 91 12.07 0.35 11.38
C LYS A 91 10.60 0.73 11.40
N ALA A 92 10.05 0.92 12.60
CA ALA A 92 8.75 1.57 12.77
C ALA A 92 8.86 3.03 12.32
N VAL A 93 7.90 3.48 11.52
CA VAL A 93 7.86 4.83 10.97
C VAL A 93 6.46 5.42 11.12
N PRO A 94 6.31 6.74 11.21
CA PRO A 94 5.00 7.36 11.10
C PRO A 94 4.31 6.93 9.81
N VAL A 95 3.00 6.67 9.88
CA VAL A 95 2.19 6.23 8.71
C VAL A 95 2.34 7.21 7.54
N ARG A 96 2.41 8.52 7.81
CA ARG A 96 2.63 9.57 6.80
C ARG A 96 3.97 9.41 6.06
N ASP A 97 5.04 9.13 6.79
CA ASP A 97 6.38 8.95 6.22
C ASP A 97 6.46 7.64 5.44
N TRP A 98 5.79 6.60 5.93
CA TRP A 98 5.63 5.32 5.25
C TRP A 98 4.97 5.50 3.89
N ILE A 99 3.85 6.23 3.85
CA ILE A 99 3.09 6.53 2.63
C ILE A 99 3.94 7.31 1.63
N THR A 100 4.66 8.33 2.11
CA THR A 100 5.53 9.16 1.26
C THR A 100 6.60 8.31 0.58
N GLN A 101 7.27 7.45 1.35
CA GLN A 101 8.30 6.56 0.82
C GLN A 101 7.72 5.47 -0.10
N LEU A 102 6.52 4.97 0.18
CA LEU A 102 5.84 4.02 -0.68
C LEU A 102 5.53 4.63 -2.06
N ARG A 103 5.00 5.86 -2.09
CA ARG A 103 4.71 6.57 -3.36
C ARG A 103 5.96 6.73 -4.21
N GLN A 104 7.08 7.11 -3.58
CA GLN A 104 8.36 7.22 -4.25
C GLN A 104 8.78 5.87 -4.85
N LYS A 105 8.65 4.77 -4.09
CA LYS A 105 9.05 3.43 -4.56
C LYS A 105 8.14 2.88 -5.67
N ILE A 106 6.85 3.15 -5.62
CA ILE A 106 5.91 2.81 -6.70
C ILE A 106 6.34 3.52 -8.00
N HIS A 107 6.66 4.82 -7.91
CA HIS A 107 7.13 5.60 -9.06
C HIS A 107 8.48 5.09 -9.61
N GLU A 108 9.46 4.85 -8.73
CA GLU A 108 10.77 4.29 -9.11
C GLU A 108 10.66 2.93 -9.80
N ALA A 109 9.73 2.08 -9.34
CA ALA A 109 9.48 0.77 -9.94
C ALA A 109 8.76 0.83 -11.30
N GLY A 110 8.41 2.03 -11.80
CA GLY A 110 7.62 2.19 -13.02
C GLY A 110 6.21 1.61 -12.91
N LEU A 111 5.75 1.37 -11.69
CA LEU A 111 4.41 0.85 -11.43
C LEU A 111 3.44 2.02 -11.50
N ALA A 112 2.92 2.28 -12.70
CA ALA A 112 1.79 3.18 -12.84
C ALA A 112 0.60 2.58 -12.10
N VAL A 113 0.11 3.28 -11.07
CA VAL A 113 -1.28 3.12 -10.67
C VAL A 113 -2.06 3.73 -11.82
N SER A 114 -2.72 2.91 -12.64
CA SER A 114 -3.43 3.36 -13.84
C SER A 114 -4.54 4.36 -13.49
N GLY A 115 -4.16 5.63 -13.38
CA GLY A 115 -5.00 6.79 -13.59
C GLY A 115 -4.52 7.44 -14.88
N GLU A 116 -5.24 7.20 -15.97
CA GLU A 116 -5.24 8.02 -17.18
C GLU A 116 -3.89 8.60 -17.62
N GLY A 117 -2.99 7.72 -18.06
CA GLY A 117 -1.84 8.08 -18.90
C GLY A 117 -2.21 8.47 -20.35
N HIS A 118 -3.38 9.08 -20.58
CA HIS A 118 -3.78 9.55 -21.93
C HIS A 118 -3.83 11.07 -22.09
N ALA A 119 -3.92 11.87 -21.02
CA ALA A 119 -4.04 13.34 -21.17
C ALA A 119 -2.71 14.06 -21.46
N ALA A 120 -1.55 13.42 -21.26
CA ALA A 120 -0.24 14.05 -21.47
C ALA A 120 0.38 13.76 -22.86
N ALA A 121 -0.20 12.86 -23.65
CA ALA A 121 0.34 12.49 -24.97
C ALA A 121 -0.26 13.28 -26.14
N GLU A 122 -1.40 13.97 -25.96
CA GLU A 122 -2.05 14.74 -27.04
C GLU A 122 -1.62 16.22 -27.11
N LEU A 123 -0.77 16.72 -26.19
CA LEU A 123 -0.29 18.12 -26.22
C LEU A 123 1.07 18.32 -26.89
N THR A 124 1.70 17.26 -27.38
CA THR A 124 2.97 17.35 -28.15
C THR A 124 2.80 17.28 -29.67
N ASP A 125 1.58 17.17 -30.19
CA ASP A 125 1.32 17.15 -31.64
C ASP A 125 0.83 18.50 -32.22
N PHE A 126 1.09 19.60 -31.52
CA PHE A 126 1.01 20.94 -32.11
C PHE A 126 2.43 21.45 -32.40
N ARG A 127 2.92 21.15 -33.60
CA ARG A 127 3.96 21.96 -34.26
C ARG A 127 3.27 23.05 -35.10
N PRO A 128 3.90 24.23 -35.26
CA PRO A 128 3.27 25.47 -35.74
C PRO A 128 2.87 25.45 -37.21
#